data_AF-A0A5J9W3K4-F1
#
_entry.id   AF-A0A5J9W3K4-F1
#
_cell.length_a   1.000
_cell.length_b   1.000
_cell.length_c   1.000
_cell.angle_alpha   90.00
_cell.angle_beta   90.00
_cell.angle_gamma   90.00
#
_symmetry.space_group_name_H-M   'P 1'
#
loop_
_entity.id
_entity.type
_entity.pdbx_description
1 polymer ?
#
loop_
_entity_poly.entity_id
_entity_poly.type
_entity_poly.pdbx_seq_one_letter_code
_entity_poly.pdbx_strand_id
1 'polypeptide(L)'
;VKLSNGQMVDLIPWCLPNTAKRHNQWEGLYGRLDWEGNFPTSVTDPQPMDKVGMCLHPDQDRIITVRECARSQGFPDSYQFAGNIQSKHRQIGNAVPPPLAFALGRKLKEAVDAKGREDGVTAAA
;
A
#
# COMPACT_ATOMS: atom_id res chain seq x y z
N VAL A 1 8.39 9.90 28.71
CA VAL A 1 8.48 11.11 27.86
C VAL A 1 7.38 12.08 28.26
N LYS A 2 7.69 13.37 28.32
CA LYS A 2 6.71 14.41 28.64
C LYS A 2 6.00 14.84 27.36
N LEU A 3 4.69 14.66 27.30
CA LEU A 3 3.85 15.11 26.20
C LEU A 3 3.65 16.64 26.27
N SER A 4 3.22 17.24 25.16
CA SER A 4 2.91 18.68 25.08
C SER A 4 1.81 19.12 26.05
N ASN A 5 0.91 18.21 26.41
CA ASN A 5 -0.13 18.42 27.41
C ASN A 5 0.36 18.25 28.86
N GLY A 6 1.67 18.03 29.07
CA GLY A 6 2.29 17.87 30.38
C GLY A 6 2.22 16.46 30.98
N GLN A 7 1.48 15.53 30.37
CA GLN A 7 1.41 14.14 30.85
C GLN A 7 2.74 13.41 30.64
N MET A 8 3.12 12.60 31.63
CA MET A 8 4.24 11.69 31.52
C MET A 8 3.73 10.34 31.04
N VAL A 9 4.24 9.87 29.91
CA VAL A 9 3.90 8.56 29.34
C VAL A 9 5.17 7.78 29.02
N ASP A 10 5.11 6.46 29.03
CA ASP A 10 6.21 5.63 28.54
C ASP A 10 6.38 5.80 27.03
N LEU A 11 7.63 5.78 26.55
CA LEU A 11 7.91 5.86 25.12
C LEU A 11 7.49 4.57 24.41
N ILE A 12 7.71 3.42 25.07
CA ILE A 12 7.34 2.11 24.56
C ILE A 12 5.87 1.87 24.92
N PRO A 13 4.97 1.68 23.95
CA PRO A 13 3.57 1.41 24.25
C PRO A 13 3.42 0.11 25.05
N TRP A 14 2.81 0.20 26.24
CA TRP A 14 2.68 -0.92 27.17
C TRP A 14 2.00 -2.16 26.57
N CYS A 15 1.09 -1.98 25.61
CA CYS A 15 0.38 -3.07 24.96
C CYS A 15 1.30 -4.00 24.14
N LEU A 16 2.46 -3.50 23.67
CA LEU A 16 3.39 -4.27 22.84
C LEU A 16 4.07 -5.37 23.67
N PRO A 17 4.85 -5.07 24.74
CA PRO A 17 5.47 -6.14 25.52
C PRO A 17 4.45 -7.05 26.21
N ASN A 18 3.30 -6.49 26.62
CA ASN A 18 2.27 -7.22 27.35
C ASN A 18 1.65 -8.38 26.54
N THR A 19 1.50 -8.21 25.23
CA THR A 19 0.89 -9.23 24.35
C THR A 19 1.86 -9.83 23.33
N ALA A 20 3.11 -9.38 23.31
CA ALA A 20 4.18 -9.79 22.39
C ALA A 20 4.26 -11.31 22.16
N LYS A 21 4.26 -12.12 23.22
CA LYS A 21 4.38 -13.59 23.11
C LYS A 21 3.25 -14.24 22.31
N ARG A 22 2.07 -13.62 22.25
CA ARG A 22 0.90 -14.13 21.51
C ARG A 22 0.86 -13.66 20.04
N HIS A 23 1.71 -12.69 19.69
CA HIS A 23 1.64 -11.99 18.40
C HIS A 23 3.03 -11.88 17.74
N ASN A 24 3.87 -12.92 17.86
CA ASN A 24 5.22 -12.96 17.28
C ASN A 24 6.05 -11.69 17.57
N GLN A 25 6.06 -11.26 18.83
CA GLN A 25 6.75 -10.05 19.29
C GLN A 25 6.31 -8.74 18.62
N TRP A 26 5.15 -8.74 17.93
CA TRP A 26 4.68 -7.59 17.15
C TRP A 26 5.71 -7.10 16.12
N GLU A 27 6.44 -8.04 15.52
CA GLU A 27 7.40 -7.76 14.46
C GLU A 27 6.77 -6.90 13.36
N GLY A 28 7.46 -5.81 13.01
CA GLY A 28 7.00 -4.84 12.00
C GLY A 28 6.24 -3.63 12.55
N LEU A 29 5.70 -3.66 13.77
CA LEU A 29 5.08 -2.47 14.37
C LEU A 29 6.12 -1.37 14.62
N TYR A 30 5.76 -0.13 14.29
CA TYR A 30 6.70 1.01 14.20
C TYR A 30 7.91 0.73 13.29
N GLY A 31 7.78 -0.20 12.35
CA GLY A 31 8.84 -0.54 11.40
C GLY A 31 9.08 0.58 10.38
N ARG A 32 10.36 0.77 10.04
CA ARG A 32 10.78 1.58 8.90
C ARG A 32 10.84 0.71 7.66
N LEU A 33 10.50 1.30 6.52
CA LEU A 33 10.76 0.69 5.22
C LEU A 33 12.26 0.59 5.00
N ASP A 34 12.65 -0.44 4.25
CA ASP A 34 14.01 -0.62 3.78
C ASP A 34 14.15 -0.06 2.35
N TRP A 35 15.29 0.56 2.05
CA TRP A 35 15.63 1.07 0.72
C TRP A 35 15.83 -0.06 -0.29
N GLU A 36 16.35 -1.20 0.16
CA GLU A 36 16.57 -2.39 -0.69
C GLU A 36 15.40 -3.38 -0.62
N GLY A 37 14.51 -3.18 0.34
CA GLY A 37 13.33 -4.01 0.57
C GLY A 37 12.17 -3.70 -0.37
N ASN A 38 11.08 -4.43 -0.17
CA ASN A 38 9.81 -4.15 -0.82
C ASN A 38 8.90 -3.31 0.08
N PHE A 39 8.03 -2.55 -0.56
CA PHE A 39 6.94 -1.91 0.14
C PHE A 39 5.96 -3.02 0.59
N PRO A 40 5.55 -3.07 1.88
CA PRO A 40 4.58 -4.03 2.35
C PRO A 40 3.21 -3.75 1.70
N THR A 41 2.20 -4.55 2.00
CA THR A 41 0.86 -4.33 1.42
C THR A 41 0.42 -2.86 1.59
N SER A 42 0.08 -2.22 0.47
CA SER A 42 -0.46 -0.85 0.49
C SER A 42 -1.77 -0.81 1.23
N VAL A 43 -1.74 -0.28 2.45
CA VAL A 43 -2.90 -0.16 3.32
C VAL A 43 -3.72 1.09 3.00
N THR A 44 -5.01 1.03 3.35
CA THR A 44 -5.96 2.13 3.17
C THR A 44 -5.79 3.25 4.19
N ASP A 45 -5.11 2.97 5.31
CA ASP A 45 -4.76 3.93 6.34
C ASP A 45 -3.44 3.52 7.02
N PRO A 46 -2.28 4.10 6.64
CA PRO A 46 -0.99 3.68 7.19
C PRO A 46 -0.83 4.13 8.64
N GLN A 47 -0.82 3.18 9.57
CA GLN A 47 -0.63 3.42 11.00
C GLN A 47 0.49 2.54 11.58
N PRO A 48 1.38 3.09 12.43
CA PRO A 48 2.52 2.34 12.99
C PRO A 48 2.14 1.15 13.89
N MET A 49 0.94 1.18 14.49
CA MET A 49 0.44 0.12 15.38
C MET A 49 -0.58 -0.82 14.73
N ASP A 50 -0.93 -0.59 13.45
CA ASP A 50 -1.83 -1.50 12.75
C ASP A 50 -1.08 -2.75 12.29
N LYS A 51 -1.78 -3.82 11.90
CA LYS A 51 -1.20 -5.15 11.66
C LYS A 51 0.01 -5.20 10.71
N VAL A 52 0.07 -4.29 9.74
CA VAL A 52 1.23 -4.18 8.85
C VAL A 52 2.37 -3.44 9.54
N GLY A 53 2.08 -2.34 10.24
CA GLY A 53 2.99 -1.60 11.13
C GLY A 53 4.18 -0.87 10.48
N MET A 54 4.68 -1.43 9.38
CA MET A 54 5.86 -0.96 8.66
C MET A 54 5.47 0.13 7.66
N CYS A 55 5.22 1.32 8.18
CA CYS A 55 4.80 2.49 7.41
C CYS A 55 5.65 3.74 7.64
N LEU A 56 6.77 3.63 8.37
CA LEU A 56 7.69 4.74 8.55
C LEU A 56 8.64 4.87 7.36
N HIS A 57 8.95 6.11 7.00
CA HIS A 57 9.95 6.38 5.96
C HIS A 57 11.32 5.79 6.36
N PRO A 58 12.14 5.29 5.41
CA PRO A 58 13.44 4.70 5.72
C PRO A 58 14.32 5.60 6.60
N ASP A 59 14.47 6.87 6.23
CA ASP A 59 15.36 7.79 6.97
C ASP A 59 14.65 8.90 7.77
N GLN A 60 13.37 9.18 7.51
CA GLN A 60 12.69 10.36 8.03
C GLN A 60 11.75 9.98 9.18
N ASP A 61 11.61 10.85 10.19
CA ASP A 61 10.75 10.62 11.36
C ASP A 61 9.27 10.93 11.05
N ARG A 62 8.73 10.24 10.04
CA ARG A 62 7.34 10.37 9.62
C ARG A 62 6.81 9.08 9.01
N ILE A 63 5.48 9.00 8.96
CA ILE A 63 4.78 8.01 8.16
C ILE A 63 4.95 8.37 6.67
N ILE A 64 4.88 7.35 5.82
CA ILE A 64 4.82 7.49 4.37
C ILE A 64 3.67 8.40 3.92
N THR A 65 3.94 9.19 2.88
CA THR A 65 2.97 10.12 2.30
C THR A 65 2.02 9.41 1.35
N VAL A 66 0.90 10.08 1.04
CA VAL A 66 -0.04 9.68 -0.03
C VAL A 66 0.70 9.39 -1.35
N ARG A 67 1.69 10.21 -1.71
CA ARG A 67 2.41 10.06 -2.98
C ARG A 67 3.37 8.87 -2.96
N GLU A 68 4.03 8.60 -1.83
CA GLU A 68 4.86 7.41 -1.66
C GLU A 68 4.02 6.13 -1.79
N CYS A 69 2.83 6.09 -1.16
CA CYS A 69 1.87 4.99 -1.36
C CYS A 69 1.40 4.87 -2.83
N ALA A 70 1.14 6.00 -3.51
CA ALA A 70 0.71 5.96 -4.91
C ALA A 70 1.81 5.37 -5.80
N ARG A 71 3.07 5.71 -5.54
CA ARG A 71 4.22 5.17 -6.29
C ARG A 71 4.44 3.69 -6.02
N SER A 72 4.25 3.21 -4.79
CA SER A 72 4.36 1.77 -4.51
C SER A 72 3.31 0.95 -5.26
N GLN A 73 2.13 1.51 -5.51
CA GLN A 73 1.09 0.93 -6.36
C GLN A 73 1.36 1.12 -7.88
N GLY A 74 2.38 1.88 -8.26
CA GLY A 74 2.70 2.15 -9.66
C GLY A 74 1.77 3.15 -10.35
N PHE A 75 1.11 4.03 -9.59
CA PHE A 75 0.39 5.16 -10.19
C PHE A 75 1.37 6.16 -10.79
N PRO A 76 1.04 6.75 -11.96
CA PRO A 76 1.81 7.87 -12.47
C PRO A 76 1.68 9.07 -11.54
N ASP A 77 2.75 9.87 -11.42
CA ASP A 77 2.77 11.05 -10.55
C ASP A 77 1.71 12.10 -10.95
N SER A 78 1.30 12.10 -12.23
CA SER A 78 0.21 12.94 -12.76
C SER A 78 -1.19 12.51 -12.31
N TYR A 79 -1.36 11.30 -11.78
CA TYR A 79 -2.67 10.82 -11.30
C TYR A 79 -3.13 11.63 -10.08
N GLN A 80 -4.38 12.09 -10.13
CA GLN A 80 -4.98 12.93 -9.11
C GLN A 80 -5.95 12.12 -8.25
N PHE A 81 -5.76 12.19 -6.93
CA PHE A 81 -6.66 11.61 -5.94
C PHE A 81 -7.48 12.70 -5.27
N ALA A 82 -8.77 12.44 -5.05
CA ALA A 82 -9.71 13.42 -4.51
C ALA A 82 -9.95 13.25 -3.00
N GLY A 83 -10.48 14.29 -2.35
CA GLY A 83 -10.86 14.26 -0.93
C GLY A 83 -9.70 14.55 0.05
N ASN A 84 -9.92 14.23 1.33
CA ASN A 84 -8.93 14.42 2.39
C ASN A 84 -7.83 13.33 2.36
N ILE A 85 -6.76 13.52 3.15
CA ILE A 85 -5.59 12.62 3.19
C ILE A 85 -5.99 11.15 3.39
N GLN A 86 -6.85 10.87 4.39
CA GLN A 86 -7.35 9.51 4.66
C GLN A 86 -8.11 8.92 3.47
N SER A 87 -8.94 9.73 2.79
CA SER A 87 -9.67 9.28 1.61
C SER A 87 -8.76 8.99 0.43
N LYS A 88 -7.65 9.71 0.29
CA LYS A 88 -6.63 9.45 -0.74
C LYS A 88 -5.86 8.15 -0.46
N HIS A 89 -5.42 7.92 0.79
CA HIS A 89 -4.83 6.63 1.16
C HIS A 89 -5.80 5.46 0.91
N ARG A 90 -7.08 5.62 1.26
CA ARG A 90 -8.10 4.60 0.98
C ARG A 90 -8.30 4.32 -0.51
N GLN A 91 -8.31 5.36 -1.35
CA GLN A 91 -8.38 5.19 -2.81
C GLN A 91 -7.18 4.39 -3.34
N ILE A 92 -5.97 4.68 -2.84
CA ILE A 92 -4.75 4.00 -3.26
C ILE A 92 -4.69 2.55 -2.76
N GLY A 93 -5.00 2.32 -1.48
CA GLY A 93 -4.96 0.98 -0.88
C GLY A 93 -5.98 0.01 -1.48
N ASN A 94 -7.16 0.51 -1.88
CA ASN A 94 -8.19 -0.30 -2.52
C ASN A 94 -7.99 -0.48 -4.04
N ALA A 95 -7.08 0.28 -4.65
CA ALA A 95 -6.89 0.21 -6.08
C ALA A 95 -6.11 -1.04 -6.50
N VAL A 96 -6.40 -1.51 -7.71
CA VAL A 96 -5.52 -2.47 -8.40
C VAL A 96 -4.32 -1.70 -8.96
N PRO A 97 -3.07 -2.16 -8.73
CA PRO A 97 -1.88 -1.52 -9.27
C PRO A 97 -1.98 -1.35 -10.80
N PRO A 98 -1.83 -0.13 -11.36
CA PRO A 98 -1.93 0.07 -12.81
C PRO A 98 -1.01 -0.82 -13.66
N PRO A 99 0.24 -1.13 -13.27
CA PRO A 99 1.09 -2.05 -14.02
C PRO A 99 0.50 -3.47 -14.12
N LEU A 100 -0.14 -3.94 -13.04
CA LEU A 100 -0.80 -5.24 -13.01
C LEU A 100 -2.04 -5.25 -13.92
N ALA A 101 -2.88 -4.22 -13.80
CA ALA A 101 -4.06 -4.05 -14.65
C ALA A 101 -3.69 -3.97 -16.14
N PHE A 102 -2.60 -3.27 -16.47
CA PHE A 102 -2.08 -3.17 -17.84
C PHE A 102 -1.61 -4.53 -18.38
N ALA A 103 -0.87 -5.31 -17.59
CA ALA A 103 -0.42 -6.63 -17.99
C ALA A 103 -1.59 -7.58 -18.29
N LEU A 104 -2.62 -7.59 -17.44
CA LEU A 104 -3.85 -8.35 -17.65
C LEU A 104 -4.64 -7.87 -18.88
N GLY A 105 -4.78 -6.56 -19.04
CA GLY A 105 -5.47 -5.96 -20.18
C GLY A 105 -4.85 -6.32 -21.53
N ARG A 106 -3.52 -6.42 -21.61
CA ARG A 106 -2.84 -6.90 -22.82
C ARG A 106 -3.22 -8.34 -23.18
N LYS A 107 -3.27 -9.24 -22.19
CA LYS A 107 -3.66 -10.64 -22.42
C LYS A 107 -5.11 -10.78 -22.80
N LEU A 108 -5.99 -9.98 -22.20
CA LEU A 108 -7.39 -9.92 -22.62
C LEU A 108 -7.51 -9.46 -24.08
N LYS A 109 -6.78 -8.41 -24.48
CA LYS A 109 -6.78 -7.93 -25.86
C LYS A 109 -6.32 -9.01 -26.84
N GLU A 110 -5.20 -9.69 -26.56
CA GLU A 110 -4.71 -10.79 -27.39
C GLU A 110 -5.76 -11.90 -27.60
N ALA A 111 -6.48 -12.27 -26.53
CA ALA A 111 -7.52 -13.29 -26.59
C ALA A 111 -8.74 -12.85 -27.42
N VAL A 112 -9.16 -11.59 -27.29
CA VAL A 112 -10.26 -11.02 -28.08
C VAL A 112 -9.88 -10.92 -29.56
N ASP A 113 -8.66 -10.47 -29.86
CA ASP A 113 -8.14 -10.35 -31.24
C ASP A 113 -8.02 -11.74 -31.90
N ALA A 114 -7.62 -12.77 -31.15
CA ALA A 114 -7.55 -14.14 -31.65
C ALA A 114 -8.94 -14.68 -32.03
N LYS A 115 -9.93 -14.50 -31.14
CA LYS A 115 -11.32 -14.93 -31.39
C LYS A 115 -11.94 -14.23 -32.60
N GLY A 116 -11.72 -12.92 -32.75
CA GLY A 116 -12.24 -12.16 -33.90
C GLY A 116 -11.69 -12.63 -35.26
N ARG A 117 -10.47 -13.19 -35.29
CA ARG A 117 -9.91 -13.81 -36.51
C ARG A 117 -10.56 -15.16 -36.81
N GLU A 118 -10.85 -15.96 -35.79
CA GLU A 118 -11.55 -17.24 -35.95
C GLU A 118 -12.95 -17.01 -36.50
N ASP A 119 -13.73 -16.11 -35.90
CA ASP A 119 -15.11 -15.79 -36.32
C ASP A 119 -15.18 -15.18 -37.74
N GLY A 120 -14.16 -14.41 -38.15
CA GLY A 120 -14.07 -13.83 -39.49
C GLY A 120 -13.70 -14.85 -40.58
N VAL A 121 -13.00 -15.93 -40.23
CA VAL A 121 -12.68 -17.04 -41.16
C VAL A 121 -13.89 -17.94 -41.37
N THR A 122 -14.70 -18.20 -40.34
CA THR A 122 -15.94 -18.99 -40.46
C THR A 122 -17.05 -18.24 -41.20
N ALA A 123 -17.08 -16.90 -41.18
CA ALA A 123 -18.06 -16.12 -41.94
C ALA A 123 -17.72 -15.98 -43.44
N ALA A 124 -16.48 -16.27 -43.83
CA ALA A 124 -15.99 -16.16 -45.21
C ALA A 124 -15.88 -17.53 -45.95
N ALA A 125 -16.23 -18.64 -45.27
CA ALA A 125 -16.29 -19.99 -45.81
C ALA A 125 -17.74 -20.43 -46.01
#